data_AF-A0A943BHT7-F1
#
_entry.id   AF-A0A943BHT7-F1
#
_cell.length_a   1.000
_cell.length_b   1.000
_cell.length_c   1.000
_cell.angle_alpha   90.00
_cell.angle_beta   90.00
_cell.angle_gamma   90.00
#
_symmetry.space_group_name_H-M   'P 1'
#
loop_
_entity.id
_entity.type
_entity.pdbx_description
1 polymer ?
#
loop_
_entity_poly.entity_id
_entity_poly.type
_entity_poly.pdbx_seq_one_letter_code
_entity_poly.pdbx_strand_id
1 'polypeptide(L)'
;MNILDRIKELYPQFTRKQKSIADYMTSNPGDICYITLAQLSHNTSSSELTLLRFCQKVGCNSFLELKDEFRNYTQHMIQKVSASDYNIPTNTCPNESEKAALLLNICNTEIKAASDFFSTLNLDDIANICKTIKEKKRIFIFAHDISKIPGEFLAFRMRLLFLNVSLVDLEDIADTQKQLESLNEDDMVIFFSFPKYYFPMESIAKKAEKSCASILTITDDHSSPAVPFSQYILICQTKTEIFYNSLTLPIAMVNLISSYLAMDLLPPAKRQDFMDTLSS
;
A
#
# COMPACT_ATOMS: atom_id res chain seq x y z
N MET A 1 25.62 -3.86 11.31
CA MET A 1 25.15 -2.69 12.06
C MET A 1 24.41 -1.79 11.08
N ASN A 2 23.15 -1.45 11.35
CA ASN A 2 22.37 -0.69 10.37
C ASN A 2 22.61 0.82 10.49
N ILE A 3 22.06 1.61 9.57
CA ILE A 3 22.28 3.07 9.55
C ILE A 3 21.74 3.78 10.79
N LEU A 4 20.63 3.35 11.38
CA LEU A 4 20.12 3.96 12.61
C LEU A 4 21.00 3.64 13.81
N ASP A 5 21.51 2.42 13.91
CA ASP A 5 22.47 2.03 14.95
C ASP A 5 23.73 2.91 14.87
N ARG A 6 24.28 3.09 13.66
CA ARG A 6 25.42 3.98 13.39
C ARG A 6 25.13 5.43 13.81
N ILE A 7 23.95 5.94 13.44
CA ILE A 7 23.54 7.31 13.80
C ILE A 7 23.42 7.45 15.31
N LYS A 8 22.86 6.47 16.02
CA LYS A 8 22.71 6.48 17.49
C LYS A 8 24.07 6.43 18.21
N GLU A 9 24.99 5.60 17.75
CA GLU A 9 26.35 5.51 18.31
C GLU A 9 27.13 6.81 18.16
N LEU A 10 26.99 7.48 17.01
CA LEU A 10 27.67 8.73 16.72
C LEU A 10 26.95 9.96 17.32
N TYR A 11 25.69 9.81 17.74
CA TYR A 11 24.84 10.90 18.24
C TYR A 11 25.47 11.76 19.34
N PRO A 12 26.18 11.21 20.35
CA PRO A 12 26.84 12.02 21.39
C PRO A 12 27.90 12.97 20.83
N GLN A 13 28.51 12.63 19.69
CA GLN A 13 29.59 13.39 19.06
C GLN A 13 29.07 14.43 18.05
N PHE A 14 27.76 14.46 17.79
CA PHE A 14 27.17 15.39 16.83
C PHE A 14 27.05 16.80 17.39
N THR A 15 27.34 17.78 16.52
CA THR A 15 27.00 19.19 16.77
C THR A 15 25.49 19.39 16.83
N ARG A 16 25.03 20.53 17.35
CA ARG A 16 23.60 20.86 17.43
C ARG A 16 22.86 20.72 16.09
N LYS A 17 23.47 21.14 14.98
CA LYS A 17 22.88 21.00 13.64
C LYS A 17 22.83 19.54 13.17
N GLN A 18 23.90 18.78 13.43
CA GLN A 18 23.95 17.35 13.08
C GLN A 18 22.96 16.53 13.90
N LYS A 19 22.71 16.88 15.17
CA LYS A 19 21.66 16.27 15.99
C LYS A 19 20.28 16.52 15.38
N SER A 20 19.97 17.75 14.97
CA SER A 20 18.70 18.05 14.29
C SER A 20 18.51 17.25 13.00
N ILE A 21 19.57 17.02 12.23
CA ILE A 21 19.53 16.16 11.02
C ILE A 21 19.27 14.71 11.42
N ALA A 22 20.02 14.19 12.41
CA ALA A 22 19.87 12.83 12.92
C ALA A 22 18.48 12.56 13.51
N ASP A 23 17.93 13.51 14.26
CA ASP A 23 16.58 13.44 14.84
C ASP A 23 15.53 13.34 13.73
N TYR A 24 15.61 14.22 12.74
CA TYR A 24 14.69 14.19 11.60
C TYR A 24 14.73 12.84 10.86
N MET A 25 15.93 12.32 10.60
CA MET A 25 16.13 11.05 9.88
C MET A 25 15.68 9.83 10.69
N THR A 26 15.94 9.82 12.00
CA THR A 26 15.58 8.70 12.89
C THR A 26 14.09 8.68 13.20
N SER A 27 13.42 9.83 13.22
CA SER A 27 11.96 9.91 13.36
C SER A 27 11.20 9.57 12.08
N ASN A 28 11.81 9.74 10.89
CA ASN A 28 11.15 9.51 9.61
C ASN A 28 11.98 8.62 8.66
N PRO A 29 12.42 7.41 9.08
CA PRO A 29 13.39 6.62 8.32
C PRO A 29 12.89 6.19 6.93
N GLY A 30 11.58 6.00 6.75
CA GLY A 30 11.00 5.75 5.43
C GLY A 30 11.10 6.95 4.52
N ASP A 31 10.74 8.12 5.01
CA ASP A 31 10.76 9.36 4.22
C ASP A 31 12.16 9.69 3.70
N ILE A 32 13.21 9.35 4.44
CA ILE A 32 14.59 9.56 4.03
C ILE A 32 14.91 8.84 2.71
N CYS A 33 14.29 7.70 2.44
CA CYS A 33 14.48 6.98 1.19
C CYS A 33 13.95 7.77 -0.04
N TYR A 34 13.04 8.74 0.17
CA TYR A 34 12.30 9.44 -0.88
C TYR A 34 12.56 10.94 -0.94
N ILE A 35 13.18 11.52 0.10
CA ILE A 35 13.47 12.95 0.17
C ILE A 35 14.63 13.34 -0.77
N THR A 36 14.59 14.54 -1.34
CA THR A 36 15.72 15.15 -2.05
C THR A 36 16.66 15.86 -1.07
N LEU A 37 17.90 16.13 -1.50
CA LEU A 37 18.86 16.86 -0.66
C LEU A 37 18.35 18.27 -0.31
N ALA A 38 17.70 18.94 -1.28
CA ALA A 38 17.09 20.26 -1.10
C ALA A 38 15.92 20.23 -0.10
N GLN A 39 15.03 19.24 -0.22
CA GLN A 39 13.91 19.06 0.72
C GLN A 39 14.42 18.77 2.14
N LEU A 40 15.44 17.91 2.27
CA LEU A 40 16.04 17.61 3.56
C LEU A 40 16.74 18.83 4.16
N SER A 41 17.41 19.63 3.33
CA SER A 41 18.05 20.90 3.71
C SER A 41 17.03 21.87 4.29
N HIS A 42 15.90 22.01 3.61
CA HIS A 42 14.77 22.82 4.09
C HIS A 42 14.21 22.30 5.42
N ASN A 43 13.89 21.00 5.50
CA ASN A 43 13.25 20.40 6.67
C ASN A 43 14.14 20.39 7.93
N THR A 44 15.46 20.40 7.75
CA THR A 44 16.44 20.41 8.86
C THR A 44 17.09 21.78 9.08
N SER A 45 16.67 22.82 8.34
CA SER A 45 17.28 24.16 8.36
C SER A 45 18.81 24.14 8.26
N SER A 46 19.33 23.22 7.44
CA SER A 46 20.76 22.94 7.30
C SER A 46 21.16 23.03 5.84
N SER A 47 22.33 23.59 5.54
CA SER A 47 22.78 23.68 4.14
C SER A 47 23.06 22.30 3.55
N GLU A 48 22.92 22.17 2.23
CA GLU A 48 23.26 20.93 1.51
C GLU A 48 24.69 20.46 1.78
N LEU A 49 25.66 21.38 1.88
CA LEU A 49 27.03 21.05 2.27
C LEU A 49 27.12 20.44 3.68
N THR A 50 26.28 20.92 4.61
CA THR A 50 26.21 20.35 5.97
C THR A 50 25.64 18.93 5.95
N LEU A 51 24.64 18.68 5.10
CA LEU A 51 24.07 17.35 4.90
C LEU A 51 25.06 16.38 4.25
N LEU A 52 25.81 16.80 3.23
CA LEU A 52 26.85 15.99 2.61
C LEU A 52 27.97 15.63 3.61
N ARG A 53 28.39 16.59 4.45
CA ARG A 53 29.33 16.34 5.55
C ARG A 53 28.74 15.39 6.60
N PHE A 54 27.44 15.48 6.87
CA PHE A 54 26.75 14.54 7.75
C PHE A 54 26.78 13.12 7.16
N CYS A 55 26.49 12.95 5.87
CA CYS A 55 26.58 11.65 5.17
C CYS A 55 27.96 11.02 5.39
N GLN A 56 29.03 11.78 5.13
CA GLN A 56 30.40 11.30 5.32
C GLN A 56 30.69 10.94 6.79
N LYS A 57 30.20 11.75 7.73
CA LYS A 57 30.39 11.51 9.17
C LYS A 57 29.71 10.23 9.64
N VAL A 58 28.55 9.88 9.08
CA VAL A 58 27.86 8.62 9.38
C VAL A 58 28.40 7.45 8.57
N GLY A 59 29.32 7.70 7.62
CA GLY A 59 30.05 6.71 6.82
C GLY A 59 29.40 6.37 5.47
N CYS A 60 28.72 7.33 4.86
CA CYS A 60 28.17 7.26 3.50
C CYS A 60 28.91 8.29 2.62
N ASN A 61 29.42 7.89 1.46
CA ASN A 61 30.21 8.76 0.59
C ASN A 61 29.34 9.77 -0.17
N SER A 62 28.04 9.49 -0.29
CA SER A 62 27.09 10.38 -0.96
C SER A 62 25.73 10.38 -0.26
N PHE A 63 24.91 11.39 -0.60
CA PHE A 63 23.51 11.40 -0.17
C PHE A 63 22.71 10.24 -0.78
N LEU A 64 23.04 9.80 -1.99
CA LEU A 64 22.41 8.65 -2.61
C LEU A 64 22.71 7.36 -1.83
N GLU A 65 23.97 7.16 -1.44
CA GLU A 65 24.38 6.03 -0.60
C GLU A 65 23.71 6.05 0.78
N LEU A 66 23.52 7.25 1.37
CA LEU A 66 22.74 7.39 2.59
C LEU A 66 21.29 6.93 2.38
N LYS A 67 20.66 7.33 1.28
CA LYS A 67 19.30 6.88 0.93
C LYS A 67 19.23 5.37 0.73
N ASP A 68 20.25 4.77 0.12
CA ASP A 68 20.33 3.32 -0.07
C ASP A 68 20.55 2.58 1.26
N GLU A 69 21.34 3.11 2.18
CA GLU A 69 21.49 2.57 3.54
C GLU A 69 20.18 2.65 4.34
N PHE A 70 19.44 3.76 4.23
CA PHE A 70 18.09 3.88 4.80
C PHE A 70 17.10 2.94 4.10
N ARG A 71 17.21 2.73 2.79
CA ARG A 71 16.41 1.75 2.04
C ARG A 71 16.72 0.34 2.52
N ASN A 72 17.99 -0.03 2.66
CA ASN A 72 18.43 -1.33 3.16
C ASN A 72 18.00 -1.56 4.61
N TYR A 73 18.12 -0.54 5.47
CA TYR A 73 17.60 -0.59 6.83
C TYR A 73 16.08 -0.78 6.82
N THR A 74 15.37 -0.03 5.98
CA THR A 74 13.91 -0.13 5.84
C THR A 74 13.51 -1.50 5.32
N GLN A 75 14.24 -2.05 4.34
CA GLN A 75 14.07 -3.40 3.79
C GLN A 75 14.43 -4.50 4.80
N HIS A 76 15.44 -4.31 5.64
CA HIS A 76 15.79 -5.25 6.71
C HIS A 76 14.84 -5.17 7.91
N MET A 77 14.30 -3.99 8.23
CA MET A 77 13.21 -3.84 9.19
C MET A 77 11.94 -4.50 8.65
N ILE A 78 11.66 -4.32 7.36
CA ILE A 78 10.72 -5.14 6.58
C ILE A 78 11.04 -6.63 6.86
N GLN A 79 12.27 -7.13 6.70
CA GLN A 79 12.63 -8.54 6.96
C GLN A 79 12.64 -8.99 8.44
N LYS A 80 12.64 -8.08 9.43
CA LYS A 80 12.68 -8.41 10.86
C LYS A 80 11.36 -8.16 11.61
N VAL A 81 10.58 -7.18 11.17
CA VAL A 81 9.18 -6.93 11.58
C VAL A 81 8.24 -7.86 10.80
N SER A 82 8.65 -8.32 9.62
CA SER A 82 8.24 -9.64 9.16
C SER A 82 9.05 -10.69 9.90
N ALA A 83 8.40 -11.47 10.74
CA ALA A 83 8.67 -12.90 10.60
C ALA A 83 8.36 -13.23 9.13
N SER A 84 9.42 -13.25 8.31
CA SER A 84 9.38 -13.82 6.97
C SER A 84 9.37 -15.33 7.14
N ASP A 85 8.33 -15.84 7.77
CA ASP A 85 7.95 -17.18 7.47
C ASP A 85 6.95 -16.97 6.35
N TYR A 86 7.36 -17.36 5.13
CA TYR A 86 6.44 -18.23 4.44
C TYR A 86 5.88 -19.15 5.52
N ASN A 87 4.58 -19.28 5.68
CA ASN A 87 4.10 -20.40 6.46
C ASN A 87 4.34 -21.70 5.67
N ILE A 88 5.47 -21.83 4.94
CA ILE A 88 6.04 -23.13 4.62
C ILE A 88 6.14 -23.81 5.98
N PRO A 89 5.33 -24.85 6.24
CA PRO A 89 5.39 -25.53 7.50
C PRO A 89 6.85 -25.89 7.74
N THR A 90 7.39 -25.53 8.90
CA THR A 90 8.76 -25.91 9.29
C THR A 90 8.97 -27.43 9.20
N ASN A 91 7.87 -28.19 9.23
CA ASN A 91 7.80 -29.58 8.83
C ASN A 91 7.69 -29.67 7.31
N THR A 92 8.79 -30.04 6.65
CA THR A 92 8.75 -30.55 5.28
C THR A 92 7.65 -31.61 5.20
N CYS A 93 6.53 -31.37 4.49
CA CYS A 93 5.54 -32.39 4.15
C CYS A 93 6.20 -33.38 3.17
N PRO A 94 6.78 -34.50 3.63
CA PRO A 94 7.71 -35.28 2.83
C PRO A 94 6.98 -36.13 1.79
N ASN A 95 5.70 -36.44 2.03
CA ASN A 95 4.89 -37.30 1.19
C ASN A 95 3.66 -36.55 0.63
N GLU A 96 3.13 -37.07 -0.48
CA GLU A 96 2.00 -36.48 -1.20
C GLU A 96 0.69 -36.50 -0.40
N SER A 97 0.52 -37.44 0.54
CA SER A 97 -0.69 -37.51 1.38
C SER A 97 -0.79 -36.33 2.34
N GLU A 98 0.32 -35.92 2.95
CA GLU A 98 0.36 -34.76 3.84
C GLU A 98 0.15 -33.46 3.08
N LYS A 99 0.72 -33.35 1.87
CA LYS A 99 0.45 -32.20 0.98
C LYS A 99 -1.02 -32.11 0.60
N ALA A 100 -1.65 -33.24 0.28
CA ALA A 100 -3.08 -33.29 -0.05
C ALA A 100 -3.97 -32.86 1.14
N ALA A 101 -3.66 -33.33 2.35
CA ALA A 101 -4.38 -32.91 3.56
C ALA A 101 -4.24 -31.41 3.82
N LEU A 102 -3.05 -30.86 3.61
CA LEU A 102 -2.78 -29.43 3.76
C LEU A 102 -3.50 -28.58 2.69
N LEU A 103 -3.52 -29.03 1.42
CA LEU A 103 -4.32 -28.39 0.37
C LEU A 103 -5.82 -28.39 0.72
N LEU A 104 -6.33 -29.49 1.27
CA LEU A 104 -7.71 -29.55 1.74
C LEU A 104 -7.98 -28.55 2.88
N ASN A 105 -7.02 -28.37 3.80
CA ASN A 105 -7.14 -27.38 4.86
C ASN A 105 -7.14 -25.94 4.33
N ILE A 106 -6.32 -25.64 3.33
CA ILE A 106 -6.35 -24.35 2.61
C ILE A 106 -7.73 -24.13 1.99
N CYS A 107 -8.27 -25.12 1.27
CA CYS A 107 -9.62 -25.01 0.69
C CYS A 107 -10.68 -24.68 1.75
N ASN A 108 -10.67 -25.39 2.87
CA ASN A 108 -11.62 -25.16 3.96
C ASN A 108 -11.45 -23.77 4.60
N THR A 109 -10.21 -23.31 4.75
CA THR A 109 -9.89 -21.99 5.29
C THR A 109 -10.38 -20.87 4.36
N GLU A 110 -10.15 -21.00 3.05
CA GLU A 110 -10.63 -20.05 2.04
C GLU A 110 -12.17 -19.99 2.01
N ILE A 111 -12.85 -21.15 2.03
CA ILE A 111 -14.32 -21.22 2.07
C ILE A 111 -14.85 -20.52 3.33
N LYS A 112 -14.25 -20.78 4.49
CA LYS A 112 -14.66 -20.16 5.75
C LYS A 112 -14.43 -18.66 5.72
N ALA A 113 -13.24 -18.20 5.31
CA ALA A 113 -12.91 -16.79 5.21
C ALA A 113 -13.87 -16.04 4.28
N ALA A 114 -14.22 -16.64 3.14
CA ALA A 114 -15.21 -16.08 2.22
C ALA A 114 -16.61 -16.02 2.83
N SER A 115 -17.06 -17.10 3.48
CA SER A 115 -18.36 -17.13 4.18
C SER A 115 -18.45 -16.04 5.25
N ASP A 116 -17.43 -15.92 6.10
CA ASP A 116 -17.38 -14.93 7.18
C ASP A 116 -17.38 -13.51 6.60
N PHE A 117 -16.57 -13.27 5.56
CA PHE A 117 -16.51 -11.99 4.85
C PHE A 117 -17.87 -11.58 4.27
N PHE A 118 -18.53 -12.45 3.51
CA PHE A 118 -19.83 -12.12 2.90
C PHE A 118 -20.95 -11.94 3.93
N SER A 119 -20.87 -12.62 5.08
CA SER A 119 -21.86 -12.50 6.16
C SER A 119 -21.77 -11.19 6.95
N THR A 120 -20.58 -10.58 6.98
CA THR A 120 -20.29 -9.36 7.76
C THR A 120 -20.21 -8.10 6.90
N LEU A 121 -20.34 -8.25 5.59
CA LEU A 121 -20.18 -7.16 4.65
C LEU A 121 -21.32 -6.14 4.75
N ASN A 122 -20.96 -4.88 4.97
CA ASN A 122 -21.92 -3.79 4.92
C ASN A 122 -22.10 -3.31 3.47
N LEU A 123 -23.20 -3.71 2.84
CA LEU A 123 -23.51 -3.34 1.46
C LEU A 123 -23.86 -1.85 1.30
N ASP A 124 -24.35 -1.19 2.36
CA ASP A 124 -24.63 0.24 2.32
C ASP A 124 -23.33 1.05 2.27
N ASP A 125 -22.28 0.61 2.96
CA ASP A 125 -20.96 1.24 2.89
C ASP A 125 -20.39 1.15 1.47
N ILE A 126 -20.49 -0.02 0.84
CA ILE A 126 -20.07 -0.21 -0.57
C ILE A 126 -20.87 0.71 -1.49
N ALA A 127 -22.18 0.78 -1.31
CA ALA A 127 -23.04 1.66 -2.10
C ALA A 127 -22.64 3.13 -1.95
N ASN A 128 -22.34 3.57 -0.73
CA ASN A 128 -21.90 4.93 -0.44
C ASN A 128 -20.53 5.24 -1.07
N ILE A 129 -19.57 4.32 -0.96
CA ILE A 129 -18.27 4.42 -1.61
C ILE A 129 -18.44 4.53 -3.14
N CYS A 130 -19.29 3.70 -3.74
CA CYS A 130 -19.52 3.73 -5.19
C CYS A 130 -20.22 5.02 -5.64
N LYS A 131 -21.08 5.63 -4.82
CA LYS A 131 -21.62 6.97 -5.09
C LYS A 131 -20.51 8.00 -5.18
N THR A 132 -19.63 8.03 -4.17
CA THR A 132 -18.46 8.94 -4.15
C THR A 132 -17.54 8.71 -5.35
N ILE A 133 -17.25 7.45 -5.72
CA ILE A 133 -16.44 7.10 -6.89
C ILE A 133 -16.96 7.79 -8.16
N LYS A 134 -18.28 7.82 -8.38
CA LYS A 134 -18.89 8.38 -9.60
C LYS A 134 -18.86 9.91 -9.64
N GLU A 135 -18.79 10.56 -8.49
CA GLU A 135 -18.77 12.02 -8.38
C GLU A 135 -17.37 12.60 -8.69
N LYS A 136 -16.34 11.75 -8.64
CA LYS A 136 -14.93 12.17 -8.78
C LYS A 136 -14.47 12.15 -10.23
N LYS A 137 -13.65 13.14 -10.61
CA LYS A 137 -13.18 13.33 -11.99
C LYS A 137 -12.05 12.40 -12.36
N ARG A 138 -11.19 12.06 -11.39
CA ARG A 138 -10.06 11.12 -11.58
C ARG A 138 -9.95 10.22 -10.36
N ILE A 139 -9.54 8.98 -10.61
CA ILE A 139 -9.32 7.98 -9.58
C ILE A 139 -7.88 7.50 -9.69
N PHE A 140 -7.16 7.54 -8.58
CA PHE A 140 -5.79 7.06 -8.48
C PHE A 140 -5.73 5.86 -7.55
N ILE A 141 -5.33 4.71 -8.09
CA ILE A 141 -5.18 3.47 -7.33
C ILE A 141 -3.70 3.31 -7.01
N PHE A 142 -3.32 3.46 -5.75
CA PHE A 142 -1.95 3.28 -5.28
C PHE A 142 -1.79 1.87 -4.72
N ALA A 143 -0.85 1.12 -5.27
CA ALA A 143 -0.58 -0.26 -4.88
C ALA A 143 0.89 -0.61 -5.02
N HIS A 144 1.36 -1.54 -4.19
CA HIS A 144 2.75 -2.03 -4.19
C HIS A 144 2.76 -3.55 -4.35
N ASP A 145 3.73 -4.08 -5.13
CA ASP A 145 3.97 -5.52 -5.28
C ASP A 145 2.67 -6.29 -5.64
N ILE A 146 2.39 -7.44 -5.03
CA ILE A 146 1.22 -8.29 -5.31
C ILE A 146 -0.13 -7.55 -5.16
N SER A 147 -0.18 -6.46 -4.38
CA SER A 147 -1.39 -5.63 -4.25
C SER A 147 -1.73 -4.88 -5.54
N LYS A 148 -0.80 -4.79 -6.50
CA LYS A 148 -1.07 -4.30 -7.86
C LYS A 148 -2.08 -5.16 -8.59
N ILE A 149 -2.14 -6.46 -8.34
CA ILE A 149 -3.06 -7.38 -9.04
C ILE A 149 -4.54 -6.97 -8.84
N PRO A 150 -5.09 -6.86 -7.61
CA PRO A 150 -6.45 -6.37 -7.42
C PRO A 150 -6.61 -4.90 -7.86
N GLY A 151 -5.56 -4.08 -7.75
CA GLY A 151 -5.57 -2.69 -8.23
C GLY A 151 -5.74 -2.56 -9.75
N GLU A 152 -4.95 -3.30 -10.53
CA GLU A 152 -5.02 -3.38 -11.98
C GLU A 152 -6.37 -3.92 -12.43
N PHE A 153 -6.87 -4.95 -11.73
CA PHE A 153 -8.16 -5.55 -12.01
C PHE A 153 -9.31 -4.55 -11.81
N LEU A 154 -9.29 -3.79 -10.70
CA LEU A 154 -10.25 -2.73 -10.45
C LEU A 154 -10.14 -1.61 -11.51
N ALA A 155 -8.91 -1.15 -11.79
CA ALA A 155 -8.65 -0.11 -12.77
C ALA A 155 -9.18 -0.50 -14.16
N PHE A 156 -8.93 -1.75 -14.58
CA PHE A 156 -9.43 -2.30 -15.84
C PHE A 156 -10.96 -2.24 -15.91
N ARG A 157 -11.66 -2.73 -14.87
CA ARG A 157 -13.13 -2.72 -14.85
C ARG A 157 -13.72 -1.31 -14.80
N MET A 158 -13.14 -0.41 -14.03
CA MET A 158 -13.58 0.98 -13.98
C MET A 158 -13.41 1.69 -15.34
N ARG A 159 -12.33 1.39 -16.08
CA ARG A 159 -12.13 1.92 -17.44
C ARG A 159 -13.19 1.40 -18.44
N LEU A 160 -13.63 0.14 -18.32
CA LEU A 160 -14.75 -0.38 -19.12
C LEU A 160 -16.07 0.36 -18.84
N LEU A 161 -16.19 0.95 -17.65
CA LEU A 161 -17.30 1.79 -17.24
C LEU A 161 -17.07 3.28 -17.52
N PHE A 162 -16.08 3.62 -18.35
CA PHE A 162 -15.72 4.98 -18.76
C PHE A 162 -15.27 5.91 -17.63
N LEU A 163 -14.85 5.36 -16.48
CA LEU A 163 -14.24 6.13 -15.41
C LEU A 163 -12.77 6.43 -15.73
N ASN A 164 -12.31 7.63 -15.36
CA ASN A 164 -10.93 8.06 -15.54
C ASN A 164 -10.06 7.55 -14.38
N VAL A 165 -9.41 6.40 -14.58
CA VAL A 165 -8.67 5.70 -13.53
C VAL A 165 -7.24 5.39 -13.95
N SER A 166 -6.29 5.71 -13.07
CA SER A 166 -4.88 5.34 -13.21
C SER A 166 -4.41 4.48 -12.03
N LEU A 167 -3.61 3.48 -12.33
CA LEU A 167 -2.84 2.75 -11.31
C LEU A 167 -1.50 3.44 -11.15
N VAL A 168 -1.10 3.69 -9.91
CA VAL A 168 0.21 4.22 -9.52
C VAL A 168 0.97 3.10 -8.83
N ASP A 169 2.03 2.63 -9.49
CA ASP A 169 2.94 1.66 -8.92
C ASP A 169 3.83 2.35 -7.89
N LEU A 170 3.68 1.96 -6.62
CA LEU A 170 4.44 2.52 -5.50
C LEU A 170 5.94 2.18 -5.53
N GLU A 171 6.35 1.23 -6.39
CA GLU A 171 7.77 1.00 -6.71
C GLU A 171 8.35 2.10 -7.60
N ASP A 172 7.54 2.73 -8.47
CA ASP A 172 7.94 3.91 -9.23
C ASP A 172 7.77 5.16 -8.37
N ILE A 173 8.86 5.49 -7.67
CA ILE A 173 8.93 6.64 -6.78
C ILE A 173 8.70 7.96 -7.52
N ALA A 174 9.23 8.08 -8.73
CA ALA A 174 9.17 9.33 -9.48
C ALA A 174 7.73 9.59 -9.94
N ASP A 175 7.06 8.57 -10.48
CA ASP A 175 5.64 8.68 -10.81
C ASP A 175 4.80 8.88 -9.55
N THR A 176 5.02 8.10 -8.48
CA THR A 176 4.30 8.26 -7.21
C THR A 176 4.34 9.71 -6.70
N GLN A 177 5.51 10.35 -6.69
CA GLN A 177 5.65 11.74 -6.28
C GLN A 177 4.90 12.70 -7.20
N LYS A 178 5.07 12.53 -8.51
CA LYS A 178 4.38 13.34 -9.53
C LYS A 178 2.86 13.24 -9.40
N GLN A 179 2.31 12.04 -9.20
CA GLN A 179 0.87 11.85 -9.06
C GLN A 179 0.36 12.50 -7.77
N LEU A 180 1.05 12.30 -6.65
CA LEU A 180 0.71 12.94 -5.36
C LEU A 180 0.70 14.47 -5.45
N GLU A 181 1.67 15.07 -6.15
CA GLU A 181 1.73 16.53 -6.36
C GLU A 181 0.61 17.05 -7.26
N SER A 182 0.02 16.19 -8.10
CA SER A 182 -1.05 16.54 -9.02
C SER A 182 -2.47 16.36 -8.45
N LEU A 183 -2.59 15.75 -7.27
CA LEU A 183 -3.88 15.48 -6.60
C LEU A 183 -4.59 16.78 -6.22
N ASN A 184 -5.92 16.76 -6.31
CA ASN A 184 -6.81 17.83 -5.84
C ASN A 184 -8.15 17.26 -5.31
N GLU A 185 -9.04 18.14 -4.87
CA GLU A 185 -10.34 17.81 -4.27
C GLU A 185 -11.33 17.05 -5.18
N ASP A 186 -11.18 17.17 -6.51
CA ASP A 186 -12.02 16.44 -7.49
C ASP A 186 -11.56 14.97 -7.67
N ASP A 187 -10.46 14.58 -7.04
CA ASP A 187 -9.90 13.24 -7.18
C ASP A 187 -10.31 12.30 -6.04
N MET A 188 -10.29 11.01 -6.34
CA MET A 188 -10.33 9.94 -5.35
C MET A 188 -9.03 9.16 -5.34
N VAL A 189 -8.56 8.81 -4.14
CA VAL A 189 -7.45 7.88 -3.96
C VAL A 189 -7.96 6.56 -3.40
N ILE A 190 -7.51 5.46 -3.98
CA ILE A 190 -7.77 4.10 -3.51
C ILE A 190 -6.42 3.46 -3.16
N PHE A 191 -6.19 3.16 -1.89
CA PHE A 191 -5.03 2.40 -1.45
C PHE A 191 -5.37 0.92 -1.39
N PHE A 192 -4.55 0.09 -2.03
CA PHE A 192 -4.44 -1.31 -1.68
C PHE A 192 -3.23 -1.48 -0.77
N SER A 193 -3.50 -1.63 0.53
CA SER A 193 -2.49 -1.68 1.58
C SER A 193 -2.63 -2.99 2.33
N PHE A 194 -2.02 -4.07 1.84
CA PHE A 194 -2.05 -5.38 2.49
C PHE A 194 -0.69 -5.74 3.11
N PRO A 195 -0.64 -6.66 4.08
CA PRO A 195 0.61 -7.12 4.67
C PRO A 195 1.41 -7.84 3.59
N LYS A 196 2.70 -7.64 3.43
CA LYS A 196 3.55 -6.76 4.19
C LYS A 196 3.36 -5.31 3.77
N TYR A 197 2.85 -4.49 4.66
CA TYR A 197 2.54 -3.10 4.34
C TYR A 197 3.78 -2.39 3.81
N TYR A 198 3.62 -1.68 2.70
CA TYR A 198 4.69 -0.89 2.12
C TYR A 198 5.10 0.18 3.13
N PHE A 199 6.36 0.19 3.56
CA PHE A 199 6.84 1.05 4.65
C PHE A 199 6.42 2.54 4.52
N PRO A 200 6.55 3.18 3.34
CA PRO A 200 6.21 4.59 3.15
C PRO A 200 4.70 4.84 3.01
N MET A 201 3.86 3.81 3.11
CA MET A 201 2.42 3.91 2.91
C MET A 201 1.79 4.97 3.82
N GLU A 202 2.22 5.06 5.09
CA GLU A 202 1.73 6.09 6.02
C GLU A 202 1.98 7.50 5.46
N SER A 203 3.21 7.77 5.04
CA SER A 203 3.62 9.06 4.51
C SER A 203 2.96 9.40 3.17
N ILE A 204 2.71 8.38 2.33
CA ILE A 204 1.99 8.53 1.06
C ILE A 204 0.52 8.87 1.34
N ALA A 205 -0.14 8.11 2.22
CA ALA A 205 -1.54 8.34 2.59
C ALA A 205 -1.74 9.72 3.24
N LYS A 206 -0.84 10.11 4.14
CA LYS A 206 -0.81 11.44 4.75
C LYS A 206 -0.63 12.58 3.74
N LYS A 207 0.16 12.36 2.68
CA LYS A 207 0.32 13.36 1.60
C LYS A 207 -0.93 13.43 0.73
N ALA A 208 -1.53 12.29 0.41
CA ALA A 208 -2.78 12.23 -0.34
C ALA A 208 -3.90 12.98 0.40
N GLU A 209 -4.08 12.73 1.71
CA GLU A 209 -5.11 13.35 2.54
C GLU A 209 -5.05 14.88 2.53
N LYS A 210 -3.84 15.46 2.48
CA LYS A 210 -3.66 16.92 2.42
C LYS A 210 -4.12 17.55 1.11
N SER A 211 -4.17 16.76 0.04
CA SER A 211 -4.40 17.24 -1.33
C SER A 211 -5.74 16.79 -1.91
N CYS A 212 -6.29 15.65 -1.47
CA CYS A 212 -7.55 15.10 -1.97
C CYS A 212 -8.57 14.87 -0.85
N ALA A 213 -9.85 14.98 -1.21
CA ALA A 213 -10.94 14.96 -0.23
C ALA A 213 -11.52 13.56 0.03
N SER A 214 -11.15 12.55 -0.76
CA SER A 214 -11.79 11.23 -0.69
C SER A 214 -10.77 10.12 -0.86
N ILE A 215 -10.56 9.39 0.24
CA ILE A 215 -9.61 8.27 0.32
C ILE A 215 -10.33 7.02 0.76
N LEU A 216 -10.19 5.96 -0.05
CA LEU A 216 -10.60 4.60 0.27
C LEU A 216 -9.35 3.75 0.52
N THR A 217 -9.28 3.05 1.65
CA THR A 217 -8.29 2.01 1.87
C THR A 217 -8.95 0.64 1.86
N ILE A 218 -8.44 -0.24 1.00
CA ILE A 218 -8.75 -1.67 0.99
C ILE A 218 -7.56 -2.41 1.58
N THR A 219 -7.78 -3.09 2.70
CA THR A 219 -6.72 -3.67 3.54
C THR A 219 -7.23 -4.88 4.30
N ASP A 220 -6.38 -5.58 5.04
CA ASP A 220 -6.73 -6.72 5.90
C ASP A 220 -7.11 -6.33 7.33
N ASP A 221 -6.65 -5.17 7.81
CA ASP A 221 -6.82 -4.78 9.21
C ASP A 221 -6.87 -3.24 9.40
N HIS A 222 -7.54 -2.81 10.47
CA HIS A 222 -7.65 -1.40 10.83
C HIS A 222 -6.33 -0.76 11.28
N SER A 223 -5.30 -1.55 11.61
CA SER A 223 -3.94 -1.09 11.91
C SER A 223 -3.10 -0.75 10.68
N SER A 224 -3.62 -0.96 9.47
CA SER A 224 -2.90 -0.65 8.23
C SER A 224 -2.46 0.82 8.15
N PRO A 225 -1.24 1.13 7.68
CA PRO A 225 -0.69 2.48 7.71
C PRO A 225 -1.48 3.55 6.96
N ALA A 226 -2.32 3.16 6.00
CA ALA A 226 -3.16 4.09 5.23
C ALA A 226 -4.49 4.42 5.92
N VAL A 227 -4.96 3.58 6.86
CA VAL A 227 -6.26 3.70 7.52
C VAL A 227 -6.44 5.02 8.27
N PRO A 228 -5.45 5.54 9.04
CA PRO A 228 -5.62 6.80 9.77
C PRO A 228 -5.94 8.02 8.91
N PHE A 229 -5.65 7.96 7.61
CA PHE A 229 -5.84 9.06 6.65
C PHE A 229 -6.97 8.76 5.65
N SER A 230 -7.76 7.71 5.90
CA SER A 230 -8.80 7.24 4.98
C SER A 230 -10.20 7.58 5.49
N GLN A 231 -11.05 8.05 4.58
CA GLN A 231 -12.47 8.28 4.88
C GLN A 231 -13.27 6.97 4.84
N TYR A 232 -12.91 6.10 3.89
CA TYR A 232 -13.56 4.82 3.67
C TYR A 232 -12.56 3.68 3.89
N ILE A 233 -13.00 2.62 4.56
CA ILE A 233 -12.16 1.47 4.89
C ILE A 233 -12.95 0.21 4.54
N LEU A 234 -12.34 -0.66 3.74
CA LEU A 234 -12.89 -1.98 3.40
C LEU A 234 -11.90 -3.06 3.81
N ILE A 235 -12.34 -3.94 4.70
CA ILE A 235 -11.49 -4.99 5.29
C ILE A 235 -11.68 -6.31 4.53
N CYS A 236 -10.57 -6.86 4.02
CA CYS A 236 -10.46 -8.11 3.30
C CYS A 236 -9.31 -8.94 3.91
N GLN A 237 -9.63 -9.99 4.67
CA GLN A 237 -8.59 -10.86 5.23
C GLN A 237 -7.77 -11.52 4.11
N THR A 238 -6.45 -11.43 4.19
CA THR A 238 -5.53 -12.04 3.21
C THR A 238 -4.64 -13.11 3.81
N LYS A 239 -4.80 -13.41 5.10
CA LYS A 239 -3.99 -14.39 5.81
C LYS A 239 -4.16 -15.79 5.19
N THR A 240 -3.03 -16.43 4.91
CA THR A 240 -2.98 -17.82 4.45
C THR A 240 -2.15 -18.69 5.40
N GLU A 241 -2.32 -19.99 5.26
CA GLU A 241 -1.56 -21.00 5.98
C GLU A 241 -0.20 -21.30 5.36
N ILE A 242 0.11 -20.88 4.11
CA ILE A 242 1.38 -21.26 3.45
C ILE A 242 2.03 -20.15 2.63
N PHE A 243 1.35 -19.64 1.60
CA PHE A 243 2.01 -18.92 0.50
C PHE A 243 1.36 -17.57 0.20
N TYR A 244 2.09 -16.49 0.52
CA TYR A 244 1.70 -15.09 0.24
C TYR A 244 0.29 -14.71 0.69
N ASN A 245 -0.18 -13.52 0.33
CA ASN A 245 -1.55 -13.14 0.61
C ASN A 245 -2.53 -13.90 -0.27
N SER A 246 -3.59 -14.43 0.34
CA SER A 246 -4.77 -14.82 -0.43
C SER A 246 -5.41 -13.58 -1.04
N LEU A 247 -5.58 -13.60 -2.37
CA LEU A 247 -6.26 -12.53 -3.11
C LEU A 247 -7.76 -12.81 -3.31
N THR A 248 -8.29 -13.92 -2.78
CA THR A 248 -9.70 -14.30 -2.92
C THR A 248 -10.64 -13.16 -2.50
N LEU A 249 -10.48 -12.66 -1.28
CA LEU A 249 -11.35 -11.59 -0.75
C LEU A 249 -11.10 -10.22 -1.37
N PRO A 250 -9.84 -9.76 -1.57
CA PRO A 250 -9.59 -8.53 -2.33
C PRO A 250 -10.23 -8.53 -3.72
N ILE A 251 -10.15 -9.63 -4.46
CA ILE A 251 -10.79 -9.76 -5.78
C ILE A 251 -12.31 -9.82 -5.67
N ALA A 252 -12.85 -10.52 -4.66
CA ALA A 252 -14.29 -10.51 -4.39
C ALA A 252 -14.81 -9.09 -4.09
N MET A 253 -14.10 -8.31 -3.28
CA MET A 253 -14.43 -6.91 -3.00
C MET A 253 -14.41 -6.06 -4.27
N VAL A 254 -13.37 -6.18 -5.10
CA VAL A 254 -13.29 -5.50 -6.40
C VAL A 254 -14.45 -5.88 -7.31
N ASN A 255 -14.86 -7.16 -7.32
CA ASN A 255 -16.03 -7.61 -8.07
C ASN A 255 -17.30 -6.91 -7.58
N LEU A 256 -17.53 -6.79 -6.27
CA LEU A 256 -18.71 -6.13 -5.71
C LEU A 256 -18.76 -4.64 -6.06
N ILE A 257 -17.63 -3.93 -5.89
CA ILE A 257 -17.52 -2.52 -6.29
C ILE A 257 -17.82 -2.36 -7.78
N SER A 258 -17.18 -3.17 -8.63
CA SER A 258 -17.36 -3.10 -10.08
C SER A 258 -18.79 -3.41 -10.51
N SER A 259 -19.41 -4.44 -9.91
CA SER A 259 -20.80 -4.81 -10.19
C SER A 259 -21.77 -3.72 -9.78
N TYR A 260 -21.57 -3.09 -8.62
CA TYR A 260 -22.39 -1.95 -8.22
C TYR A 260 -22.25 -0.78 -9.21
N LEU A 261 -21.03 -0.41 -9.58
CA LEU A 261 -20.79 0.65 -10.55
C LEU A 261 -21.41 0.33 -11.92
N ALA A 262 -21.34 -0.93 -12.37
CA ALA A 262 -21.98 -1.36 -13.62
C ALA A 262 -23.51 -1.26 -13.55
N MET A 263 -24.11 -1.69 -12.43
CA MET A 263 -25.55 -1.55 -12.17
C MET A 263 -26.02 -0.11 -12.09
N ASP A 264 -25.13 0.87 -11.95
CA ASP A 264 -25.54 2.26 -11.84
C ASP A 264 -25.19 3.08 -13.09
N LEU A 265 -24.00 2.86 -13.67
CA LEU A 265 -23.49 3.61 -14.82
C LEU A 265 -23.99 3.11 -16.17
N LEU A 266 -24.31 1.81 -16.31
CA LEU A 266 -24.77 1.29 -17.60
C LEU A 266 -26.27 1.52 -17.78
N PRO A 267 -26.75 1.88 -18.99
CA PRO A 267 -28.18 1.90 -19.28
C PRO A 267 -28.80 0.50 -19.13
N PRO A 268 -30.10 0.39 -18.77
CA PRO A 268 -30.76 -0.91 -18.60
C PRO A 268 -30.60 -1.88 -19.79
N ALA A 269 -30.64 -1.36 -21.03
CA ALA A 269 -30.44 -2.16 -22.23
C ALA A 269 -29.05 -2.82 -22.30
N LYS A 270 -27.98 -2.09 -21.96
CA LYS A 270 -26.62 -2.64 -21.91
C LYS A 270 -26.41 -3.58 -20.72
N ARG A 271 -27.17 -3.42 -19.63
CA ARG A 271 -27.15 -4.37 -18.52
C ARG A 271 -27.73 -5.72 -18.96
N GLN A 272 -28.81 -5.71 -19.73
CA GLN A 272 -29.42 -6.93 -20.25
C GLN A 272 -28.46 -7.67 -21.19
N ASP A 273 -27.84 -6.97 -22.16
CA ASP A 273 -26.83 -7.58 -23.05
C ASP A 273 -25.65 -8.20 -22.27
N PHE A 274 -25.22 -7.53 -21.20
CA PHE A 274 -24.16 -8.03 -20.31
C PHE A 274 -24.62 -9.24 -19.47
N MET A 275 -25.87 -9.25 -19.00
CA MET A 275 -26.43 -10.40 -18.26
C MET A 275 -26.62 -11.60 -19.18
N ASP A 276 -27.08 -11.39 -20.41
CA ASP A 276 -27.32 -12.44 -21.39
C ASP A 276 -26.00 -13.13 -21.79
N THR A 277 -24.91 -12.37 -21.92
CA THR A 277 -23.55 -12.91 -22.19
C THR A 277 -22.91 -13.64 -21.01
N LEU A 278 -23.34 -13.39 -19.77
CA LEU A 278 -22.89 -14.14 -18.59
C LEU A 278 -23.65 -15.46 -18.38
N SER A 279 -24.82 -15.61 -19.01
CA SER A 279 -25.69 -16.79 -18.89
C SER A 279 -25.42 -17.88 -19.94
N SER A 280 -24.51 -17.61 -20.89
CA SER A 280 -24.05 -18.51 -21.96
C SER A 280 -22.68 -19.09 -21.70
#